data_AF-A0A842U9D3-F1
#
_entry.id   AF-A0A842U9D3-F1
#
_cell.length_a   1.000
_cell.length_b   1.000
_cell.length_c   1.000
_cell.angle_alpha   90.00
_cell.angle_beta   90.00
_cell.angle_gamma   90.00
#
_symmetry.space_group_name_H-M   'P 1'
#
loop_
_entity.id
_entity.type
_entity.pdbx_description
1 polymer ?
#
loop_
_entity_poly.entity_id
_entity_poly.type
_entity_poly.pdbx_seq_one_letter_code
_entity_poly.pdbx_strand_id
1 'polypeptide(L)'
;MVMLQTYSLVEITISVNDQRQKFSVMIQEGMRIVEVIENINAEILKIFKEKVVFEPSPDMEKEILEKKIKDLPVEGPPLEFKSSDMKITIKRNSFMSEMETVKVQPKDSQEITRNEAEEQIYQLKIMLKDIRPPIWRRILISSQATFHELHLAIQEYFKWYNYHLHEFIIKKSRSPYSATRILGLTPDGEIPDDLFPDFTSSYDYREDEVRLCDVFSSEQKKVDYLYDFGDHWEHSIRLEKVFPFKEGFKGPKCVGGKRAAPPEDSGGSWGYEDILQVLHNPAHPDYEEILEWCGDRTDPEDMGISLVKMSPKKIEEEYGPSVQF
;
A
#
# COMPACT_ATOMS: atom_id res chain seq x y z
N MET A 1 26.81 -6.52 1.33
CA MET A 1 26.55 -7.15 0.01
C MET A 1 25.10 -6.89 -0.29
N VAL A 2 24.79 -5.83 -1.08
CA VAL A 2 23.42 -5.45 -1.41
C VAL A 2 22.88 -6.51 -2.38
N MET A 3 21.79 -7.18 -2.02
CA MET A 3 21.11 -8.06 -2.98
C MET A 3 20.37 -7.18 -3.96
N LEU A 4 20.89 -7.08 -5.19
CA LEU A 4 20.17 -6.48 -6.30
C LEU A 4 18.99 -7.41 -6.62
N GLN A 5 17.77 -6.92 -6.40
CA GLN A 5 16.58 -7.61 -6.90
C GLN A 5 16.47 -7.34 -8.40
N THR A 6 16.36 -8.41 -9.17
CA THR A 6 16.23 -8.40 -10.62
C THR A 6 14.74 -8.42 -10.98
N TYR A 7 14.34 -7.54 -11.90
CA TYR A 7 12.97 -7.43 -12.39
C TYR A 7 12.93 -7.68 -13.90
N SER A 8 11.82 -8.21 -14.42
CA SER A 8 11.59 -8.33 -15.86
C SER A 8 10.33 -7.58 -16.27
N LEU A 9 10.40 -6.82 -17.35
CA LEU A 9 9.22 -6.22 -17.96
C LEU A 9 8.46 -7.28 -18.77
N VAL A 10 7.18 -7.43 -18.45
CA VAL A 10 6.24 -8.29 -19.16
C VAL A 10 5.19 -7.42 -19.84
N GLU A 11 5.19 -7.43 -21.17
CA GLU A 11 4.14 -6.82 -21.97
C GLU A 11 3.03 -7.85 -22.19
N ILE A 12 1.82 -7.52 -21.77
CA ILE A 12 0.63 -8.33 -21.97
C ILE A 12 -0.25 -7.62 -22.97
N THR A 13 -0.52 -8.27 -24.09
CA THR A 13 -1.51 -7.84 -25.05
C THR A 13 -2.74 -8.71 -24.91
N ILE A 14 -3.91 -8.08 -24.84
CA ILE A 14 -5.20 -8.75 -24.86
C ILE A 14 -5.95 -8.27 -26.09
N SER A 15 -6.48 -9.21 -26.88
CA SER A 15 -7.32 -8.91 -28.02
C SER A 15 -8.64 -9.67 -27.97
N VAL A 16 -9.75 -8.98 -28.13
CA VAL A 16 -11.11 -9.54 -28.22
C VAL A 16 -11.85 -8.80 -29.33
N ASN A 17 -12.41 -9.55 -30.28
CA ASN A 17 -13.24 -9.02 -31.38
C ASN A 17 -12.66 -7.74 -32.02
N ASP A 18 -11.41 -7.81 -32.48
CA ASP A 18 -10.61 -6.72 -33.10
C ASP A 18 -10.22 -5.55 -32.19
N GLN A 19 -10.65 -5.52 -30.93
CA GLN A 19 -10.11 -4.58 -29.94
C GLN A 19 -8.85 -5.13 -29.30
N ARG A 20 -7.83 -4.29 -29.14
CA ARG A 20 -6.54 -4.67 -28.55
C ARG A 20 -6.16 -3.70 -27.44
N GLN A 21 -5.95 -4.23 -26.24
CA GLN A 21 -5.39 -3.50 -25.11
C GLN A 21 -4.00 -4.05 -24.79
N LYS A 22 -3.07 -3.17 -24.43
CA LYS A 22 -1.70 -3.53 -24.05
C LYS A 22 -1.44 -3.05 -22.63
N PHE A 23 -0.82 -3.91 -21.85
CA PHE A 23 -0.40 -3.69 -20.47
C PHE A 23 1.09 -3.96 -20.37
N SER A 24 1.77 -3.25 -19.48
CA SER A 24 3.19 -3.43 -19.18
C SER A 24 3.29 -3.65 -17.68
N VAL A 25 3.90 -4.76 -17.26
CA VAL A 25 4.03 -5.11 -15.83
C VAL A 25 5.45 -5.53 -15.52
N MET A 26 6.05 -4.94 -14.49
CA MET A 26 7.35 -5.34 -13.97
C MET A 26 7.16 -6.51 -12.99
N ILE A 27 7.84 -7.62 -13.23
CA ILE A 27 7.75 -8.83 -12.39
C ILE A 27 9.11 -9.09 -11.77
N GLN A 28 9.18 -9.13 -10.44
CA GLN A 28 10.38 -9.53 -9.70
C GLN A 28 10.75 -10.99 -10.03
N GLU A 29 12.03 -11.29 -10.24
CA GLU A 29 12.49 -12.67 -10.44
C GLU A 29 12.09 -13.55 -9.24
N GLY A 30 11.29 -14.60 -9.51
CA GLY A 30 10.75 -15.51 -8.51
C GLY A 30 9.27 -15.30 -8.17
N MET A 31 8.66 -14.18 -8.55
CA MET A 31 7.22 -13.95 -8.40
C MET A 31 6.44 -14.78 -9.44
N ARG A 32 5.35 -15.44 -9.00
CA ARG A 32 4.56 -16.29 -9.88
C ARG A 32 3.68 -15.41 -10.77
N ILE A 33 3.83 -15.54 -12.10
CA ILE A 33 3.00 -14.83 -13.09
C ILE A 33 1.50 -15.00 -12.84
N VAL A 34 1.08 -16.09 -12.19
CA VAL A 34 -0.32 -16.34 -11.79
C VAL A 34 -0.84 -15.24 -10.86
N GLU A 35 -0.04 -14.78 -9.90
CA GLU A 35 -0.41 -13.71 -8.95
C GLU A 35 -0.55 -12.35 -9.68
N VAL A 36 0.21 -12.15 -10.77
CA VAL A 36 0.10 -10.98 -11.66
C VAL A 36 -1.16 -11.04 -12.53
N ILE A 37 -1.50 -12.23 -13.05
CA ILE A 37 -2.68 -12.44 -13.90
C ILE A 37 -3.98 -12.38 -13.09
N GLU A 38 -4.00 -12.81 -11.83
CA GLU A 38 -5.18 -12.69 -10.95
C GLU A 38 -5.62 -11.23 -10.78
N ASN A 39 -4.67 -10.29 -10.68
CA ASN A 39 -4.97 -8.85 -10.63
C ASN A 39 -5.41 -8.28 -11.98
N ILE A 40 -4.78 -8.73 -13.07
CA ILE A 40 -5.20 -8.31 -14.41
C ILE A 40 -6.60 -8.86 -14.72
N ASN A 41 -6.98 -10.04 -14.22
CA ASN A 41 -8.33 -10.58 -14.38
C ASN A 41 -9.41 -9.69 -13.76
N ALA A 42 -9.16 -9.03 -12.62
CA ALA A 42 -10.13 -8.13 -12.00
C ALA A 42 -10.35 -6.85 -12.84
N GLU A 43 -9.27 -6.26 -13.36
CA GLU A 43 -9.29 -5.11 -14.28
C GLU A 43 -9.90 -5.45 -15.66
N ILE A 44 -9.52 -6.62 -16.22
CA ILE A 44 -10.13 -7.18 -17.43
C ILE A 44 -11.63 -7.33 -17.22
N LEU A 45 -12.08 -7.97 -16.14
CA LEU A 45 -13.51 -8.18 -15.86
C LEU A 45 -14.28 -6.86 -15.74
N LYS A 46 -13.65 -5.81 -15.19
CA LYS A 46 -14.22 -4.45 -15.11
C LYS A 46 -14.36 -3.80 -16.49
N ILE A 47 -13.32 -3.89 -17.33
CA ILE A 47 -13.32 -3.38 -18.72
C ILE A 47 -14.33 -4.14 -19.61
N PHE A 48 -14.48 -5.46 -19.41
CA PHE A 48 -15.38 -6.31 -20.19
C PHE A 48 -16.86 -6.19 -19.77
N LYS A 49 -17.15 -5.99 -18.48
CA LYS A 49 -18.53 -5.77 -17.97
C LYS A 49 -19.15 -4.49 -18.54
N GLU A 50 -18.35 -3.47 -18.85
CA GLU A 50 -18.87 -2.22 -19.42
C GLU A 50 -19.18 -2.27 -20.92
N LYS A 51 -18.70 -3.29 -21.68
CA LYS A 51 -18.83 -3.28 -23.14
C LYS A 51 -19.26 -4.56 -23.87
N VAL A 52 -19.31 -5.75 -23.27
CA VAL A 52 -19.80 -6.95 -23.99
C VAL A 52 -20.53 -7.91 -23.05
N VAL A 53 -21.75 -8.32 -23.40
CA VAL A 53 -22.48 -9.43 -22.75
C VAL A 53 -21.80 -10.74 -23.15
N PHE A 54 -21.05 -11.35 -22.25
CA PHE A 54 -20.56 -12.72 -22.39
C PHE A 54 -20.71 -13.46 -21.06
N GLU A 55 -21.28 -14.66 -21.10
CA GLU A 55 -21.28 -15.61 -19.97
C GLU A 55 -20.22 -16.69 -20.26
N PRO A 56 -19.03 -16.66 -19.66
CA PRO A 56 -18.10 -17.77 -19.75
C PRO A 56 -18.24 -18.69 -18.52
N SER A 57 -18.22 -20.00 -18.75
CA SER A 57 -18.15 -21.05 -17.72
C SER A 57 -16.78 -21.01 -17.01
N PRO A 58 -16.67 -20.51 -15.76
CA PRO A 58 -15.41 -20.09 -15.14
C PRO A 58 -14.40 -21.21 -14.81
N ASP A 59 -14.89 -22.42 -14.59
CA ASP A 59 -14.07 -23.44 -13.91
C ASP A 59 -13.11 -24.21 -14.83
N MET A 60 -13.39 -24.29 -16.13
CA MET A 60 -12.62 -25.12 -17.06
C MET A 60 -11.39 -24.40 -17.64
N GLU A 61 -11.45 -23.07 -17.75
CA GLU A 61 -10.37 -22.26 -18.34
C GLU A 61 -9.26 -21.95 -17.32
N LYS A 62 -9.64 -21.79 -16.05
CA LYS A 62 -8.74 -21.54 -14.92
C LYS A 62 -7.72 -22.67 -14.72
N GLU A 63 -8.19 -23.92 -14.71
CA GLU A 63 -7.31 -25.08 -14.47
C GLU A 63 -6.31 -25.31 -15.61
N ILE A 64 -6.69 -24.97 -16.85
CA ILE A 64 -5.84 -25.10 -18.04
C ILE A 64 -4.76 -24.01 -18.07
N LEU A 65 -5.10 -22.78 -17.65
CA LEU A 65 -4.15 -21.67 -17.55
C LEU A 65 -3.11 -21.93 -16.45
N GLU A 66 -3.56 -22.34 -15.26
CA GLU A 66 -2.71 -22.59 -14.09
C GLU A 66 -1.69 -23.71 -14.35
N LYS A 67 -2.10 -24.81 -15.01
CA LYS A 67 -1.20 -25.93 -15.35
C LYS A 67 -0.14 -25.57 -16.39
N LYS A 68 -0.44 -24.72 -17.36
CA LYS A 68 0.47 -24.41 -18.48
C LYS A 68 1.46 -23.30 -18.18
N ILE A 69 1.17 -22.43 -17.21
CA ILE A 69 2.04 -21.31 -16.82
C ILE A 69 3.19 -21.74 -15.91
N LYS A 70 3.00 -22.84 -15.16
CA LYS A 70 3.95 -23.33 -14.14
C LYS A 70 5.32 -23.75 -14.70
N ASP A 71 5.39 -24.12 -15.97
CA ASP A 71 6.57 -24.74 -16.59
C ASP A 71 7.26 -23.85 -17.65
N LEU A 72 6.96 -22.55 -17.70
CA LEU A 72 7.45 -21.66 -18.76
C LEU A 72 8.90 -21.17 -18.53
N PRO A 73 9.78 -21.25 -19.55
CA PRO A 73 11.17 -20.80 -19.44
C PRO A 73 11.30 -19.26 -19.40
N VAL A 74 12.38 -18.78 -18.78
CA VAL A 74 12.68 -17.36 -18.49
C VAL A 74 12.88 -16.51 -19.76
N GLU A 75 13.33 -17.12 -20.85
CA GLU A 75 13.52 -16.49 -22.17
C GLU A 75 12.86 -17.32 -23.27
N GLY A 76 12.19 -16.67 -24.22
CA GLY A 76 11.51 -17.37 -25.32
C GLY A 76 10.63 -16.47 -26.21
N PRO A 77 10.11 -17.02 -27.32
CA PRO A 77 9.20 -16.31 -28.20
C PRO A 77 7.89 -15.94 -27.49
N PRO A 78 7.16 -14.90 -27.95
CA PRO A 78 5.89 -14.49 -27.37
C PRO A 78 4.92 -15.67 -27.26
N LEU A 79 4.32 -15.83 -26.08
CA LEU A 79 3.36 -16.89 -25.83
C LEU A 79 1.97 -16.41 -26.24
N GLU A 80 1.28 -17.20 -27.07
CA GLU A 80 -0.07 -16.91 -27.53
C GLU A 80 -1.07 -17.91 -26.94
N PHE A 81 -2.09 -17.40 -26.27
CA PHE A 81 -3.27 -18.14 -25.86
C PHE A 81 -4.45 -17.71 -26.72
N LYS A 82 -5.21 -18.68 -27.26
CA LYS A 82 -6.40 -18.43 -28.08
C LYS A 82 -7.58 -19.23 -27.53
N SER A 83 -8.66 -18.57 -27.17
CA SER A 83 -10.01 -19.13 -27.09
C SER A 83 -10.81 -18.72 -28.34
N SER A 84 -12.10 -19.10 -28.42
CA SER A 84 -12.97 -18.74 -29.54
C SER A 84 -13.06 -17.23 -29.78
N ASP A 85 -12.97 -16.43 -28.71
CA ASP A 85 -13.25 -14.98 -28.74
C ASP A 85 -12.13 -14.12 -28.15
N MET A 86 -11.08 -14.73 -27.57
CA MET A 86 -10.01 -14.01 -26.88
C MET A 86 -8.62 -14.51 -27.30
N LYS A 87 -7.73 -13.56 -27.59
CA LYS A 87 -6.29 -13.80 -27.79
C LYS A 87 -5.49 -13.04 -26.73
N ILE A 88 -4.66 -13.76 -25.98
CA ILE A 88 -3.68 -13.17 -25.05
C ILE A 88 -2.29 -13.43 -25.59
N THR A 89 -1.47 -12.39 -25.68
CA THR A 89 -0.06 -12.48 -26.07
C THR A 89 0.81 -11.92 -24.96
N ILE A 90 1.69 -12.73 -24.41
CA ILE A 90 2.62 -12.34 -23.34
C ILE A 90 4.03 -12.29 -23.92
N LYS A 91 4.69 -11.15 -23.78
CA LYS A 91 6.07 -10.93 -24.23
C LYS A 91 6.91 -10.41 -23.07
N ARG A 92 7.92 -11.16 -22.64
CA ARG A 92 8.87 -10.76 -21.59
C ARG A 92 10.09 -10.13 -22.26
N ASN A 93 10.33 -8.84 -22.04
CA ASN A 93 11.51 -8.13 -22.56
C ASN A 93 12.47 -7.84 -21.40
N SER A 94 13.74 -8.21 -21.55
CA SER A 94 14.82 -7.71 -20.69
C SER A 94 15.15 -6.29 -21.14
N PHE A 95 14.85 -5.28 -20.32
CA PHE A 95 15.28 -3.90 -20.54
C PHE A 95 16.21 -3.49 -19.41
N MET A 96 17.43 -3.08 -19.76
CA MET A 96 18.25 -2.20 -18.92
C MET A 96 18.27 -0.85 -19.63
N SER A 97 17.56 0.14 -19.07
CA SER A 97 17.77 1.54 -19.44
C SER A 97 18.14 2.32 -18.20
N GLU A 98 19.27 3.03 -18.26
CA GLU A 98 19.57 4.13 -17.33
C GLU A 98 18.53 5.23 -17.56
N MET A 99 17.51 5.29 -16.71
CA MET A 99 16.60 6.42 -16.62
C MET A 99 17.17 7.42 -15.62
N GLU A 100 17.32 8.68 -16.03
CA GLU A 100 17.68 9.77 -15.13
C GLU A 100 16.59 9.88 -14.04
N THR A 101 16.93 9.48 -12.82
CA THR A 101 16.07 9.62 -11.66
C THR A 101 15.66 11.08 -11.48
N VAL A 102 14.38 11.40 -11.65
CA VAL A 102 13.83 12.69 -11.25
C VAL A 102 14.06 12.81 -9.74
N LYS A 103 14.87 13.78 -9.32
CA LYS A 103 15.14 14.02 -7.90
C LYS A 103 14.10 14.98 -7.35
N VAL A 104 13.46 14.60 -6.24
CA VAL A 104 12.74 15.57 -5.40
C VAL A 104 13.81 16.46 -4.79
N GLN A 105 13.84 17.74 -5.18
CA GLN A 105 14.77 18.70 -4.58
C GLN A 105 14.08 19.42 -3.42
N PRO A 106 14.69 19.47 -2.22
CA PRO A 106 14.13 20.21 -1.10
C PRO A 106 13.89 21.67 -1.49
N LYS A 107 12.67 22.17 -1.27
CA LYS A 107 12.41 23.61 -1.40
C LYS A 107 13.10 24.33 -0.23
N ASP A 108 13.60 25.55 -0.49
CA ASP A 108 14.38 26.48 0.37
C ASP A 108 13.81 26.78 1.78
N SER A 109 13.37 25.78 2.55
CA SER A 109 12.84 25.94 3.90
C SER A 109 13.06 24.68 4.76
N GLN A 110 14.33 24.53 5.15
CA GLN A 110 14.86 23.71 6.24
C GLN A 110 14.90 22.20 6.00
N GLU A 111 16.14 21.70 5.94
CA GLU A 111 16.45 20.29 5.78
C GLU A 111 16.07 19.48 7.03
N ILE A 112 15.35 18.37 6.83
CA ILE A 112 15.34 17.26 7.78
C ILE A 112 16.80 16.86 7.99
N THR A 113 17.31 17.09 9.20
CA THR A 113 18.69 16.77 9.54
C THR A 113 18.79 15.31 9.92
N ARG A 114 19.81 14.62 9.38
CA ARG A 114 20.07 13.23 9.71
C ARG A 114 20.32 13.07 11.21
N ASN A 115 19.57 12.18 11.84
CA ASN A 115 19.73 11.86 13.24
C ASN A 115 20.66 10.64 13.41
N GLU A 116 21.85 10.87 13.98
CA GLU A 116 22.84 9.81 14.27
C GLU A 116 22.60 9.11 15.62
N ALA A 117 21.39 9.25 16.19
CA ALA A 117 21.01 8.56 17.41
C ALA A 117 21.07 7.04 17.25
N GLU A 118 21.35 6.37 18.37
CA GLU A 118 21.28 4.91 18.45
C GLU A 118 19.91 4.41 17.99
N GLU A 119 19.90 3.25 17.34
CA GLU A 119 18.65 2.60 16.94
C GLU A 119 17.79 2.33 18.17
N GLN A 120 16.48 2.54 18.01
CA GLN A 120 15.47 2.39 19.05
C GLN A 120 14.24 1.71 18.45
N ILE A 121 13.31 1.28 19.30
CA ILE A 121 12.01 0.76 18.86
C ILE A 121 10.96 1.82 19.18
N TYR A 122 10.31 2.34 18.15
CA TYR A 122 9.21 3.28 18.27
C TYR A 122 7.88 2.54 18.39
N GLN A 123 7.08 2.96 19.37
CA GLN A 123 5.67 2.61 19.44
C GLN A 123 4.85 3.74 18.83
N LEU A 124 4.28 3.48 17.66
CA LEU A 124 3.43 4.42 16.95
C LEU A 124 1.96 4.00 17.10
N LYS A 125 1.09 4.95 17.36
CA LYS A 125 -0.35 4.80 17.21
C LYS A 125 -0.80 5.50 15.94
N ILE A 126 -1.39 4.75 15.02
CA ILE A 126 -1.92 5.20 13.75
C ILE A 126 -3.44 5.18 13.86
N MET A 127 -4.10 6.31 13.62
CA MET A 127 -5.54 6.45 13.77
C MET A 127 -6.13 7.09 12.53
N LEU A 128 -7.11 6.43 11.92
CA LEU A 128 -7.87 6.98 10.81
C LEU A 128 -8.77 8.11 11.32
N LYS A 129 -8.75 9.24 10.62
CA LYS A 129 -9.53 10.43 10.99
C LYS A 129 -10.96 10.31 10.48
N ASP A 130 -11.82 11.19 11.00
CA ASP A 130 -13.20 11.41 10.55
C ASP A 130 -14.15 10.20 10.60
N ILE A 131 -13.74 9.10 11.21
CA ILE A 131 -14.59 7.93 11.48
C ILE A 131 -14.81 7.76 12.98
N ARG A 132 -16.06 7.48 13.36
CA ARG A 132 -16.46 7.13 14.73
C ARG A 132 -17.34 5.89 14.74
N PRO A 133 -17.12 4.91 15.65
CA PRO A 133 -16.02 4.80 16.61
C PRO A 133 -14.62 4.72 15.96
N PRO A 134 -13.53 5.07 16.67
CA PRO A 134 -12.21 5.22 16.03
C PRO A 134 -11.64 3.89 15.53
N ILE A 135 -11.13 3.90 14.30
CA ILE A 135 -10.32 2.83 13.71
C ILE A 135 -8.84 3.18 13.93
N TRP A 136 -8.09 2.26 14.55
CA TRP A 136 -6.69 2.52 14.86
C TRP A 136 -5.84 1.25 14.96
N ARG A 137 -4.52 1.43 14.81
CA ARG A 137 -3.48 0.42 14.98
C ARG A 137 -2.37 0.97 15.86
N ARG A 138 -1.71 0.09 16.61
CA ARG A 138 -0.50 0.41 17.39
C ARG A 138 0.59 -0.56 16.99
N ILE A 139 1.68 -0.01 16.50
CA ILE A 139 2.78 -0.79 15.94
C ILE A 139 4.07 -0.51 16.68
N LEU A 140 4.96 -1.52 16.71
CA LEU A 140 6.36 -1.39 17.06
C LEU A 140 7.18 -1.43 15.77
N ILE A 141 8.04 -0.45 15.55
CA ILE A 141 8.88 -0.32 14.35
C ILE A 141 10.26 0.24 14.73
N SER A 142 11.30 -0.07 13.96
CA SER A 142 12.63 0.52 14.18
C SER A 142 12.57 2.04 13.98
N SER A 143 13.26 2.80 14.84
CA SER A 143 13.46 4.23 14.64
C SER A 143 14.25 4.53 13.36
N GLN A 144 15.06 3.58 12.90
CA GLN A 144 15.85 3.69 11.66
C GLN A 144 15.04 3.33 10.41
N ALA A 145 13.81 2.83 10.56
CA ALA A 145 12.95 2.54 9.43
C ALA A 145 12.66 3.79 8.61
N THR A 146 12.42 3.65 7.31
CA THR A 146 12.02 4.73 6.42
C THR A 146 10.53 5.02 6.51
N PHE A 147 10.10 6.15 5.96
CA PHE A 147 8.67 6.44 5.78
C PHE A 147 8.03 5.46 4.78
N HIS A 148 8.79 4.94 3.81
CA HIS A 148 8.34 3.85 2.93
C HIS A 148 8.00 2.58 3.71
N GLU A 149 8.88 2.14 4.62
CA GLU A 149 8.62 0.97 5.47
C GLU A 149 7.42 1.19 6.41
N LEU A 150 7.22 2.43 6.90
CA LEU A 150 6.02 2.79 7.65
C LEU A 150 4.76 2.74 6.79
N HIS A 151 4.82 3.21 5.54
CA HIS A 151 3.72 3.13 4.58
C HIS A 151 3.32 1.66 4.35
N LEU A 152 4.27 0.77 4.06
CA LEU A 152 3.98 -0.67 3.89
C LEU A 152 3.35 -1.29 5.14
N ALA A 153 3.80 -0.89 6.34
CA ALA A 153 3.19 -1.33 7.59
C ALA A 153 1.74 -0.85 7.73
N ILE A 154 1.44 0.38 7.31
CA ILE A 154 0.07 0.92 7.30
C ILE A 154 -0.80 0.12 6.34
N GLN A 155 -0.33 -0.10 5.10
CA GLN A 155 -1.05 -0.89 4.10
C GLN A 155 -1.36 -2.30 4.63
N GLU A 156 -0.39 -2.99 5.23
CA GLU A 156 -0.61 -4.32 5.81
C GLU A 156 -1.66 -4.31 6.93
N TYR A 157 -1.56 -3.38 7.89
CA TYR A 157 -2.43 -3.40 9.09
C TYR A 157 -3.79 -2.74 8.89
N PHE A 158 -3.94 -1.90 7.87
CA PHE A 158 -5.24 -1.41 7.40
C PHE A 158 -5.79 -2.28 6.27
N LYS A 159 -5.04 -3.31 5.83
CA LYS A 159 -5.44 -4.24 4.78
C LYS A 159 -5.76 -3.49 3.49
N TRP A 160 -4.96 -2.52 3.12
CA TRP A 160 -5.08 -1.84 1.83
C TRP A 160 -4.10 -2.40 0.81
N TYR A 161 -4.33 -2.08 -0.46
CA TYR A 161 -3.65 -2.76 -1.58
C TYR A 161 -2.50 -1.96 -2.20
N ASN A 162 -2.22 -0.77 -1.67
CA ASN A 162 -1.16 0.12 -2.16
C ASN A 162 -1.32 0.50 -3.64
N TYR A 163 -2.55 0.81 -4.07
CA TYR A 163 -2.84 1.21 -5.45
C TYR A 163 -2.86 2.71 -5.66
N HIS A 164 -3.03 3.48 -4.59
CA HIS A 164 -3.23 4.91 -4.69
C HIS A 164 -2.03 5.69 -4.19
N LEU A 165 -1.92 6.92 -4.69
CA LEU A 165 -0.93 7.89 -4.24
C LEU A 165 -1.07 8.16 -2.74
N HIS A 166 0.06 8.44 -2.11
CA HIS A 166 0.12 8.82 -0.70
C HIS A 166 1.20 9.85 -0.41
N GLU A 167 1.07 10.45 0.77
CA GLU A 167 2.08 11.35 1.30
C GLU A 167 2.10 11.37 2.83
N PHE A 168 3.23 11.85 3.37
CA PHE A 168 3.32 12.21 4.78
C PHE A 168 3.50 13.73 4.93
N ILE A 169 2.77 14.30 5.88
CA ILE A 169 2.73 15.73 6.15
C ILE A 169 3.20 16.00 7.58
N ILE A 170 4.34 16.68 7.69
CA ILE A 170 4.93 17.09 8.96
C ILE A 170 4.60 18.57 9.19
N LYS A 171 3.55 18.82 9.98
CA LYS A 171 3.14 20.18 10.35
C LYS A 171 4.15 20.79 11.31
N LYS A 172 4.65 21.99 11.00
CA LYS A 172 5.61 22.70 11.84
C LYS A 172 4.89 23.44 12.97
N SER A 173 5.36 23.28 14.20
CA SER A 173 4.73 23.90 15.39
C SER A 173 4.69 25.44 15.34
N ARG A 174 5.55 26.10 14.53
CA ARG A 174 5.68 27.56 14.48
C ARG A 174 4.96 28.22 13.29
N SER A 175 4.41 27.45 12.35
CA SER A 175 3.65 28.00 11.23
C SER A 175 2.62 26.98 10.72
N PRO A 176 1.31 27.22 10.86
CA PRO A 176 0.27 26.31 10.38
C PRO A 176 0.20 26.23 8.85
N TYR A 177 0.85 27.17 8.15
CA TYR A 177 0.90 27.24 6.68
C TYR A 177 2.18 26.62 6.10
N SER A 178 3.08 26.11 6.94
CA SER A 178 4.31 25.44 6.50
C SER A 178 4.30 24.00 7.02
N ALA A 179 4.37 23.06 6.08
CA ALA A 179 4.54 21.66 6.36
C ALA A 179 5.66 21.13 5.48
N THR A 180 6.44 20.19 6.01
CA THR A 180 7.33 19.38 5.20
C THR A 180 6.52 18.22 4.64
N ARG A 181 6.58 18.01 3.32
CA ARG A 181 5.83 16.97 2.62
C ARG A 181 6.79 15.91 2.08
N ILE A 182 6.49 14.66 2.39
CA ILE A 182 7.25 13.50 1.93
C ILE A 182 6.38 12.76 0.92
N LEU A 183 6.89 12.61 -0.30
CA LEU A 183 6.22 11.95 -1.41
C LEU A 183 6.26 10.44 -1.23
N GLY A 184 5.10 9.80 -1.35
CA GLY A 184 4.96 8.35 -1.48
C GLY A 184 5.42 7.84 -2.84
N LEU A 185 6.03 6.65 -2.85
CA LEU A 185 6.44 5.99 -4.08
C LEU A 185 5.38 4.98 -4.51
N THR A 186 5.41 4.63 -5.78
CA THR A 186 4.64 3.49 -6.31
C THR A 186 5.11 2.17 -5.69
N PRO A 187 4.34 1.07 -5.82
CA PRO A 187 4.74 -0.24 -5.31
C PRO A 187 6.09 -0.76 -5.82
N ASP A 188 6.52 -0.33 -7.00
CA ASP A 188 7.83 -0.62 -7.61
C ASP A 188 8.95 0.33 -7.16
N GLY A 189 8.67 1.27 -6.24
CA GLY A 189 9.66 2.19 -5.68
C GLY A 189 10.00 3.36 -6.60
N GLU A 190 9.13 3.66 -7.56
CA GLU A 190 9.30 4.73 -8.53
C GLU A 190 8.50 5.97 -8.11
N ILE A 191 8.85 7.11 -8.72
CA ILE A 191 8.02 8.31 -8.61
C ILE A 191 6.81 8.07 -9.51
N PRO A 192 5.57 8.27 -9.04
CA PRO A 192 4.40 7.99 -9.85
C PRO A 192 4.38 8.80 -11.16
N ASP A 193 4.28 8.09 -12.29
CA ASP A 193 4.36 8.66 -13.65
C ASP A 193 3.26 9.69 -13.96
N ASP A 194 2.10 9.55 -13.30
CA ASP A 194 0.94 10.43 -13.47
C ASP A 194 1.15 11.83 -12.86
N LEU A 195 2.29 12.07 -12.21
CA LEU A 195 2.61 13.34 -11.57
C LEU A 195 3.31 14.28 -12.53
N PHE A 196 2.71 15.44 -12.76
CA PHE A 196 3.36 16.53 -13.50
C PHE A 196 4.60 17.03 -12.74
N PRO A 197 5.64 17.55 -13.42
CA PRO A 197 6.83 18.10 -12.76
C PRO A 197 6.54 19.15 -11.68
N ASP A 198 5.50 19.95 -11.87
CA ASP A 198 5.06 20.92 -10.86
C ASP A 198 4.51 20.25 -9.60
N PHE A 199 3.88 19.07 -9.75
CA PHE A 199 3.37 18.29 -8.64
C PHE A 199 4.49 17.68 -7.81
N THR A 200 5.49 17.05 -8.43
CA THR A 200 6.65 16.50 -7.71
C THR A 200 7.48 17.58 -7.03
N SER A 201 7.54 18.79 -7.62
CA SER A 201 8.17 19.96 -6.99
C SER A 201 7.50 20.38 -5.68
N SER A 202 6.25 19.97 -5.43
CA SER A 202 5.50 20.32 -4.20
C SER A 202 5.86 19.48 -2.97
N TYR A 203 6.81 18.54 -3.13
CA TYR A 203 7.34 17.70 -2.08
C TYR A 203 8.80 18.04 -1.78
N ASP A 204 9.20 17.82 -0.53
CA ASP A 204 10.55 18.13 -0.06
C ASP A 204 11.46 16.90 -0.09
N TYR A 205 10.89 15.71 0.09
CA TYR A 205 11.60 14.43 0.21
C TYR A 205 10.83 13.28 -0.43
N ARG A 206 11.54 12.19 -0.74
CA ARG A 206 10.93 10.88 -0.97
C ARG A 206 10.86 10.08 0.33
N GLU A 207 9.86 9.20 0.44
CA GLU A 207 9.65 8.39 1.64
C GLU A 207 10.74 7.35 1.94
N ASP A 208 11.54 6.96 0.95
CA ASP A 208 12.67 6.03 1.09
C ASP A 208 13.97 6.72 1.54
N GLU A 209 14.03 8.06 1.50
CA GLU A 209 15.19 8.85 1.90
C GLU A 209 15.14 9.27 3.38
N VAL A 210 13.93 9.36 3.94
CA VAL A 210 13.69 9.89 5.29
C VAL A 210 13.43 8.75 6.27
N ARG A 211 14.17 8.74 7.38
CA ARG A 211 13.90 7.80 8.48
C ARG A 211 12.95 8.38 9.51
N LEU A 212 12.29 7.51 10.26
CA LEU A 212 11.44 7.90 11.36
C LEU A 212 12.19 8.71 12.43
N CYS A 213 13.43 8.34 12.76
CA CYS A 213 14.28 9.05 13.73
C CYS A 213 14.73 10.44 13.27
N ASP A 214 14.70 10.71 11.96
CA ASP A 214 15.04 12.03 11.41
C ASP A 214 13.88 13.03 11.63
N VAL A 215 12.65 12.53 11.85
CA VAL A 215 11.43 13.35 12.00
C VAL A 215 10.88 13.32 13.42
N PHE A 216 10.67 12.13 13.98
CA PHE A 216 10.02 11.95 15.26
C PHE A 216 10.96 12.33 16.42
N SER A 217 10.52 13.27 17.24
CA SER A 217 11.30 13.81 18.36
C SER A 217 10.41 14.24 19.53
N SER A 218 11.02 14.80 20.58
CA SER A 218 10.33 15.39 21.72
C SER A 218 9.39 16.53 21.30
N GLU A 219 9.79 17.30 20.29
CA GLU A 219 9.04 18.45 19.74
C GLU A 219 8.09 18.04 18.61
N GLN A 220 8.42 16.98 17.85
CA GLN A 220 7.62 16.48 16.72
C GLN A 220 7.13 15.05 17.00
N LYS A 221 6.03 14.93 17.74
CA LYS A 221 5.44 13.61 18.10
C LYS A 221 4.36 13.12 17.15
N LYS A 222 3.96 13.94 16.18
CA LYS A 222 2.83 13.66 15.28
C LYS A 222 3.22 13.91 13.82
N VAL A 223 2.81 13.00 12.95
CA VAL A 223 2.83 13.13 11.48
C VAL A 223 1.43 12.78 10.96
N ASP A 224 0.95 13.49 9.95
CA ASP A 224 -0.26 13.10 9.23
C ASP A 224 0.13 12.26 8.00
N TYR A 225 -0.65 11.23 7.67
CA TYR A 225 -0.45 10.38 6.49
C TYR A 225 -1.74 10.37 5.67
N LEU A 226 -1.65 10.72 4.39
CA LEU A 226 -2.78 10.72 3.47
C LEU A 226 -2.59 9.57 2.49
N TYR A 227 -3.57 8.68 2.40
CA TYR A 227 -3.64 7.61 1.40
C TYR A 227 -4.86 7.83 0.53
N ASP A 228 -4.71 7.57 -0.76
CA ASP A 228 -5.72 7.80 -1.79
C ASP A 228 -6.14 9.27 -1.89
N PHE A 229 -5.63 9.96 -2.91
CA PHE A 229 -5.95 11.37 -3.14
C PHE A 229 -7.39 11.58 -3.66
N GLY A 230 -8.08 10.51 -4.08
CA GLY A 230 -9.51 10.51 -4.39
C GLY A 230 -10.35 10.41 -3.13
N ASP A 231 -10.26 9.27 -2.43
CA ASP A 231 -11.07 8.98 -1.24
C ASP A 231 -10.63 9.73 0.02
N HIS A 232 -9.41 10.24 0.03
CA HIS A 232 -8.85 11.11 1.06
C HIS A 232 -8.74 10.47 2.45
N TRP A 233 -8.13 9.27 2.53
CA TRP A 233 -7.94 8.56 3.80
C TRP A 233 -6.83 9.19 4.66
N GLU A 234 -7.21 10.14 5.51
CA GLU A 234 -6.25 10.82 6.39
C GLU A 234 -6.04 10.10 7.74
N HIS A 235 -4.79 9.86 8.09
CA HIS A 235 -4.37 9.26 9.35
C HIS A 235 -3.59 10.25 10.20
N SER A 236 -3.76 10.13 11.52
CA SER A 236 -2.86 10.72 12.50
C SER A 236 -1.92 9.65 13.03
N ILE A 237 -0.61 9.81 12.80
CA ILE A 237 0.44 8.96 13.34
C ILE A 237 1.07 9.65 14.54
N ARG A 238 1.03 8.99 15.70
CA ARG A 238 1.57 9.53 16.95
C ARG A 238 2.60 8.61 17.57
N LEU A 239 3.74 9.17 17.92
CA LEU A 239 4.76 8.53 18.72
C LEU A 239 4.33 8.51 20.19
N GLU A 240 4.05 7.32 20.72
CA GLU A 240 3.57 7.13 22.09
C GLU A 240 4.71 6.78 23.05
N LYS A 241 5.60 5.87 22.65
CA LYS A 241 6.72 5.39 23.47
C LYS A 241 7.94 5.10 22.59
N VAL A 242 9.10 5.12 23.22
CA VAL A 242 10.38 4.70 22.64
C VAL A 242 10.98 3.67 23.57
N PHE A 243 11.48 2.58 23.03
CA PHE A 243 12.18 1.54 23.79
C PHE A 243 13.61 1.39 23.27
N PRO A 244 14.56 0.96 24.13
CA PRO A 244 15.87 0.53 23.67
C PRO A 244 15.76 -0.50 22.55
N PHE A 245 16.65 -0.40 21.56
CA PHE A 245 16.72 -1.45 20.54
C PHE A 245 17.25 -2.75 21.14
N LYS A 246 16.69 -3.86 20.68
CA LYS A 246 17.07 -5.19 21.09
C LYS A 246 17.50 -5.99 19.87
N GLU A 247 18.71 -6.53 19.91
CA GLU A 247 19.22 -7.38 18.85
C GLU A 247 18.24 -8.51 18.53
N GLY A 248 17.96 -8.70 17.25
CA GLY A 248 16.95 -9.67 16.79
C GLY A 248 15.51 -9.14 16.77
N PHE A 249 15.26 -7.86 17.08
CA PHE A 249 13.97 -7.24 16.81
C PHE A 249 13.64 -7.33 15.30
N LYS A 250 12.49 -7.92 14.99
CA LYS A 250 11.94 -8.02 13.63
C LYS A 250 10.59 -7.30 13.61
N GLY A 251 10.62 -6.02 13.28
CA GLY A 251 9.43 -5.21 13.04
C GLY A 251 9.16 -5.02 11.55
N PRO A 252 8.02 -4.39 11.18
CA PRO A 252 6.99 -3.86 12.05
C PRO A 252 6.17 -4.96 12.75
N LYS A 253 5.60 -4.66 13.92
CA LYS A 253 4.67 -5.55 14.66
C LYS A 253 3.44 -4.79 15.13
N CYS A 254 2.24 -5.20 14.75
CA CYS A 254 1.00 -4.65 15.31
C CYS A 254 0.70 -5.29 16.68
N VAL A 255 0.78 -4.49 17.74
CA VAL A 255 0.60 -4.92 19.15
C VAL A 255 -0.76 -4.52 19.72
N GLY A 256 -1.58 -3.81 18.95
CA GLY A 256 -2.95 -3.48 19.30
C GLY A 256 -3.68 -2.76 18.19
N GLY A 257 -5.00 -2.76 18.25
CA GLY A 257 -5.84 -2.05 17.31
C GLY A 257 -7.31 -2.20 17.68
N LYS A 258 -8.17 -1.53 16.91
CA LYS A 258 -9.61 -1.75 16.95
C LYS A 258 -10.24 -1.50 15.58
N ARG A 259 -11.29 -2.26 15.28
CA ARG A 259 -12.17 -2.15 14.10
C ARG A 259 -11.52 -2.48 12.76
N ALA A 260 -12.31 -3.02 11.84
CA ALA A 260 -11.96 -3.12 10.43
C ALA A 260 -11.57 -1.74 9.90
N ALA A 261 -10.63 -1.70 8.97
CA ALA A 261 -10.45 -0.50 8.14
C ALA A 261 -11.50 -0.47 7.04
N PRO A 262 -11.84 0.70 6.48
CA PRO A 262 -12.69 0.78 5.29
C PRO A 262 -12.12 -0.08 4.16
N PRO A 263 -12.96 -0.74 3.35
CA PRO A 263 -12.51 -1.35 2.10
C PRO A 263 -11.81 -0.33 1.20
N GLU A 264 -10.95 -0.80 0.30
CA GLU A 264 -10.41 0.05 -0.78
C GLU A 264 -11.56 0.63 -1.62
N ASP A 265 -11.36 1.81 -2.20
CA ASP A 265 -12.33 2.47 -3.10
C ASP A 265 -13.74 2.65 -2.49
N SER A 266 -13.84 2.78 -1.17
CA SER A 266 -15.13 2.91 -0.50
C SER A 266 -15.70 4.33 -0.49
N GLY A 267 -15.14 5.27 -1.25
CA GLY A 267 -15.63 6.64 -1.38
C GLY A 267 -15.34 7.53 -0.18
N GLY A 268 -14.20 7.31 0.49
CA GLY A 268 -13.81 8.05 1.68
C GLY A 268 -14.73 7.82 2.89
N SER A 269 -14.58 8.64 3.92
CA SER A 269 -15.28 8.44 5.21
C SER A 269 -16.80 8.45 5.09
N TRP A 270 -17.35 9.24 4.15
CA TRP A 270 -18.78 9.30 3.88
C TRP A 270 -19.29 8.04 3.19
N GLY A 271 -18.63 7.57 2.13
CA GLY A 271 -19.03 6.35 1.45
C GLY A 271 -18.90 5.11 2.34
N TYR A 272 -17.89 5.08 3.22
CA TYR A 272 -17.80 4.04 4.24
C TYR A 272 -18.95 4.07 5.25
N GLU A 273 -19.38 5.24 5.70
CA GLU A 273 -20.54 5.35 6.59
C GLU A 273 -21.83 4.89 5.91
N ASP A 274 -22.01 5.19 4.62
CA ASP A 274 -23.14 4.71 3.83
C ASP A 274 -23.14 3.17 3.72
N ILE A 275 -21.98 2.57 3.46
CA ILE A 275 -21.80 1.11 3.48
C ILE A 275 -22.20 0.52 4.84
N LEU A 276 -21.78 1.13 5.96
CA LEU A 276 -22.14 0.66 7.30
C LEU A 276 -23.65 0.76 7.56
N GLN A 277 -24.30 1.81 7.08
CA GLN A 277 -25.77 1.97 7.21
C GLN A 277 -26.50 0.86 6.44
N VAL A 278 -26.04 0.54 5.23
CA VAL A 278 -26.59 -0.57 4.44
C VAL A 278 -26.38 -1.90 5.17
N LEU A 279 -25.17 -2.20 5.61
CA LEU A 279 -24.85 -3.46 6.32
C LEU A 279 -25.59 -3.61 7.65
N HIS A 280 -26.00 -2.51 8.29
CA HIS A 280 -26.80 -2.55 9.52
C HIS A 280 -28.28 -2.90 9.26
N ASN A 281 -28.76 -2.78 8.01
CA ASN A 281 -30.15 -3.01 7.64
C ASN A 281 -30.28 -4.10 6.57
N PRO A 282 -30.46 -5.38 6.94
CA PRO A 282 -30.70 -6.48 6.00
C PRO A 282 -31.92 -6.32 5.08
N ALA A 283 -32.81 -5.37 5.35
CA ALA A 283 -33.94 -5.05 4.48
C ALA A 283 -33.66 -3.89 3.51
N HIS A 284 -32.45 -3.31 3.52
CA HIS A 284 -32.05 -2.29 2.56
C HIS A 284 -32.01 -2.89 1.14
N PRO A 285 -32.50 -2.18 0.11
CA PRO A 285 -32.51 -2.70 -1.27
C PRO A 285 -31.11 -3.11 -1.76
N ASP A 286 -30.08 -2.36 -1.34
CA ASP A 286 -28.69 -2.59 -1.76
C ASP A 286 -27.92 -3.53 -0.84
N TYR A 287 -28.57 -4.19 0.14
CA TYR A 287 -27.89 -5.01 1.15
C TYR A 287 -27.06 -6.13 0.55
N GLU A 288 -27.65 -6.93 -0.36
CA GLU A 288 -26.96 -8.07 -0.98
C GLU A 288 -25.79 -7.63 -1.86
N GLU A 289 -25.93 -6.52 -2.58
CA GLU A 289 -24.87 -5.96 -3.42
C GLU A 289 -23.69 -5.47 -2.58
N ILE A 290 -23.96 -4.71 -1.51
CA ILE A 290 -22.91 -4.23 -0.61
C ILE A 290 -22.28 -5.38 0.18
N LEU A 291 -23.05 -6.41 0.56
CA LEU A 291 -22.53 -7.60 1.22
C LEU A 291 -21.55 -8.35 0.30
N GLU A 292 -21.92 -8.56 -0.97
CA GLU A 292 -21.04 -9.18 -1.97
C GLU A 292 -19.78 -8.34 -2.22
N TRP A 293 -19.94 -7.01 -2.36
CA TRP A 293 -18.85 -6.09 -2.62
C TRP A 293 -17.84 -6.01 -1.46
N CYS A 294 -18.32 -5.98 -0.21
CA CYS A 294 -17.46 -5.97 0.97
C CYS A 294 -16.69 -7.28 1.19
N GLY A 295 -17.17 -8.40 0.65
CA GLY A 295 -16.50 -9.70 0.78
C GLY A 295 -16.28 -10.12 2.23
N ASP A 296 -15.02 -10.24 2.65
CA ASP A 296 -14.65 -10.62 4.02
C ASP A 296 -14.67 -9.46 5.04
N ARG A 297 -15.04 -8.23 4.62
CA ARG A 297 -15.02 -7.01 5.43
C ARG A 297 -16.39 -6.52 5.91
N THR A 298 -17.34 -7.44 6.07
CA THR A 298 -18.71 -7.09 6.45
C THR A 298 -18.88 -6.80 7.94
N ASP A 299 -17.98 -7.29 8.79
CA ASP A 299 -17.97 -6.97 10.24
C ASP A 299 -17.04 -5.78 10.51
N PRO A 300 -17.57 -4.58 10.82
CA PRO A 300 -16.74 -3.40 11.09
C PRO A 300 -15.93 -3.50 12.39
N GLU A 301 -16.21 -4.47 13.27
CA GLU A 301 -15.46 -4.68 14.50
C GLU A 301 -14.33 -5.72 14.35
N ASP A 302 -14.38 -6.57 13.32
CA ASP A 302 -13.30 -7.52 13.02
C ASP A 302 -12.17 -6.83 12.24
N MET A 303 -10.98 -6.78 12.83
CA MET A 303 -9.85 -6.12 12.18
C MET A 303 -9.28 -6.91 10.99
N GLY A 304 -9.55 -8.22 10.89
CA GLY A 304 -9.01 -9.06 9.80
C GLY A 304 -7.47 -9.14 9.75
N ILE A 305 -6.78 -8.81 10.86
CA ILE A 305 -5.32 -8.84 10.97
C ILE A 305 -4.84 -9.67 12.17
N SER A 306 -3.64 -10.21 12.05
CA SER A 306 -2.95 -10.88 13.17
C SER A 306 -2.28 -9.85 14.08
N LEU A 307 -2.71 -9.79 15.35
CA LEU A 307 -2.02 -9.00 16.38
C LEU A 307 -0.97 -9.85 17.10
N VAL A 308 0.21 -9.27 17.32
CA VAL A 308 1.16 -9.79 18.31
C VAL A 308 0.65 -9.38 19.69
N LYS A 309 -0.10 -10.29 20.34
CA LYS A 309 -0.71 -10.04 21.65
C LYS A 309 0.35 -9.75 22.72
N MET A 310 0.61 -8.47 22.95
CA MET A 310 1.50 -7.97 23.99
C MET A 310 0.78 -6.91 24.80
N SER A 311 0.68 -7.13 26.11
CA SER A 311 0.25 -6.07 27.02
C SER A 311 1.34 -5.00 27.12
N PRO A 312 1.02 -3.75 27.51
CA PRO A 312 2.03 -2.72 27.74
C PRO A 312 3.17 -3.19 28.66
N LYS A 313 2.83 -3.96 29.71
CA LYS A 313 3.79 -4.55 30.63
C LYS A 313 4.71 -5.55 29.93
N LYS A 314 4.16 -6.42 29.07
CA LYS A 314 4.95 -7.41 28.33
C LYS A 314 5.90 -6.75 27.33
N ILE A 315 5.51 -5.63 26.72
CA ILE A 315 6.39 -4.85 25.84
C ILE A 315 7.59 -4.32 26.64
N GLU A 316 7.36 -3.76 27.83
CA GLU A 316 8.43 -3.28 28.70
C GLU A 316 9.30 -4.41 29.27
N GLU A 317 8.72 -5.57 29.59
CA GLU A 317 9.47 -6.76 30.00
C GLU A 317 10.36 -7.28 28.85
N GLU A 318 9.91 -7.17 27.59
CA GLU A 318 10.63 -7.68 26.43
C GLU A 318 11.74 -6.73 25.94
N TYR A 319 11.46 -5.42 25.87
CA TYR A 319 12.34 -4.42 25.27
C TYR A 319 12.96 -3.44 26.29
N GLY A 320 12.62 -3.57 27.57
CA GLY A 320 13.04 -2.66 28.61
C GLY A 320 12.05 -1.51 28.83
N PRO A 321 12.27 -0.67 29.87
CA PRO A 321 11.40 0.46 30.14
C PRO A 321 11.42 1.45 28.99
N SER A 322 10.30 2.11 28.73
CA SER A 322 10.28 3.18 27.72
C SER A 322 11.21 4.31 28.13
N VAL A 323 12.10 4.71 27.25
CA VAL A 323 12.92 5.91 27.44
C VAL A 323 12.03 7.13 27.16
N GLN A 324 12.04 8.09 28.09
CA GLN A 324 11.43 9.39 27.84
C GLN A 324 12.32 10.19 26.90
N PHE A 325 11.67 10.95 26.03
CA PHE A 325 12.28 11.96 25.19
C PHE A 325 12.97 13.06 26.00
#